data_AF-A0A3D3W413-F1
#
_entry.id   AF-A0A3D3W413-F1
#
_cell.length_a   1.000
_cell.length_b   1.000
_cell.length_c   1.000
_cell.angle_alpha   90.00
_cell.angle_beta   90.00
_cell.angle_gamma   90.00
#
_symmetry.space_group_name_H-M   'P 1'
#
loop_
_entity.id
_entity.type
_entity.pdbx_description
1 polymer ?
#
loop_
_entity_poly.entity_id
_entity_poly.type
_entity_poly.pdbx_seq_one_letter_code
_entity_poly.pdbx_strand_id
1 'polypeptide(L)'
;MTTRYWCLFLLLFADATGTLGQETPAPAPSARIDGTGLGWVTLGKADFVNVNCDENTWSFPAGEIHCTGTPVGVMRTVREYRNLELVVEWRHLKP
;
A
#
# COMPACT_ATOMS: atom_id res chain seq x y z
N MET A 1 9.44 49.30 -60.13
CA MET A 1 9.36 47.84 -59.91
C MET A 1 8.86 47.64 -58.50
N THR A 2 7.58 47.26 -58.39
CA THR A 2 6.74 47.53 -57.22
C THR A 2 6.55 46.27 -56.39
N THR A 3 6.97 46.34 -55.14
CA THR A 3 6.89 45.33 -54.09
C THR A 3 5.47 44.87 -53.82
N ARG A 4 5.25 43.54 -53.69
CA ARG A 4 4.02 42.95 -53.15
C ARG A 4 4.39 41.92 -52.08
N TYR A 5 4.30 42.33 -50.82
CA TYR A 5 4.32 41.44 -49.65
C TYR A 5 2.92 40.86 -49.45
N TRP A 6 2.80 39.53 -49.48
CA TRP A 6 1.59 38.81 -49.07
C TRP A 6 1.57 38.70 -47.55
N CYS A 7 0.63 39.35 -46.90
CA CYS A 7 0.28 39.12 -45.50
C CYS A 7 -0.51 37.82 -45.38
N LEU A 8 0.13 36.74 -44.89
CA LEU A 8 -0.57 35.58 -44.36
C LEU A 8 -0.85 35.85 -42.86
N PHE A 9 -2.06 36.31 -42.54
CA PHE A 9 -2.55 36.40 -41.16
C PHE A 9 -3.19 35.05 -40.81
N LEU A 10 -2.48 34.20 -40.09
CA LEU A 10 -3.00 32.93 -39.58
C LEU A 10 -3.69 33.20 -38.24
N LEU A 11 -5.01 33.23 -38.24
CA LEU A 11 -5.84 33.31 -37.02
C LEU A 11 -5.83 31.94 -36.32
N LEU A 12 -5.03 31.83 -35.25
CA LEU A 12 -5.12 30.72 -34.29
C LEU A 12 -6.33 30.95 -33.38
N PHE A 13 -7.43 30.24 -33.65
CA PHE A 13 -8.53 30.10 -32.68
C PHE A 13 -8.05 29.17 -31.56
N ALA A 14 -7.81 29.73 -30.38
CA ALA A 14 -7.61 28.97 -29.16
C ALA A 14 -8.97 28.53 -28.62
N ASP A 15 -9.37 27.29 -28.90
CA ASP A 15 -10.51 26.66 -28.23
C ASP A 15 -10.17 26.44 -26.75
N ALA A 16 -10.53 27.40 -25.90
CA ALA A 16 -10.58 27.22 -24.46
C ALA A 16 -11.80 26.36 -24.13
N THR A 17 -11.70 25.05 -24.33
CA THR A 17 -12.61 24.08 -23.71
C THR A 17 -12.27 24.02 -22.23
N GLY A 18 -12.89 24.91 -21.46
CA GLY A 18 -12.86 24.85 -20.01
C GLY A 18 -13.50 23.54 -19.54
N THR A 19 -12.68 22.59 -19.09
CA THR A 19 -13.15 21.42 -18.36
C THR A 19 -13.66 21.89 -17.00
N LEU A 20 -14.98 21.95 -16.84
CA LEU A 20 -15.60 22.00 -15.51
C LEU A 20 -15.28 20.67 -14.83
N GLY A 21 -14.23 20.65 -14.01
CA GLY A 21 -13.90 19.50 -13.18
C GLY A 21 -15.02 19.29 -12.16
N GLN A 22 -15.79 18.21 -12.31
CA GLN A 22 -16.68 17.73 -11.27
C GLN A 22 -15.82 17.27 -10.09
N GLU A 23 -15.82 18.03 -9.00
CA GLU A 23 -15.14 17.65 -7.77
C GLU A 23 -15.83 16.40 -7.22
N THR A 24 -15.11 15.28 -7.18
CA THR A 24 -15.65 14.04 -6.58
C THR A 24 -15.82 14.31 -5.08
N PRO A 25 -17.03 14.10 -4.51
CA PRO A 25 -17.24 14.37 -3.09
C PRO A 25 -16.25 13.56 -2.26
N ALA A 26 -15.60 14.22 -1.29
CA ALA A 26 -14.71 13.55 -0.38
C ALA A 26 -15.45 12.39 0.32
N PRO A 27 -14.81 11.22 0.49
CA PRO A 27 -15.43 10.10 1.16
C PRO A 27 -15.84 10.46 2.59
N ALA A 28 -17.01 9.97 3.01
CA ALA A 28 -17.50 10.19 4.38
C ALA A 28 -16.52 9.58 5.41
N PRO A 29 -16.34 10.21 6.58
CA PRO A 29 -15.44 9.69 7.60
C PRO A 29 -15.91 8.30 8.05
N SER A 30 -15.02 7.31 7.98
CA SER A 30 -15.28 5.95 8.45
C SER A 30 -14.35 5.59 9.59
N ALA A 31 -14.90 5.13 10.72
CA ALA A 31 -14.10 4.56 11.81
C ALA A 31 -13.63 3.15 11.42
N ARG A 32 -12.35 3.02 11.05
CA ARG A 32 -11.72 1.75 10.68
C ARG A 32 -10.40 1.59 11.43
N ILE A 33 -10.05 0.35 11.74
CA ILE A 33 -8.73 -0.04 12.24
C ILE A 33 -8.02 -0.72 11.06
N ASP A 34 -7.20 0.03 10.34
CA ASP A 34 -6.52 -0.43 9.12
C ASP A 34 -4.99 -0.40 9.24
N GLY A 35 -4.48 -0.23 10.46
CA GLY A 35 -3.05 -0.14 10.73
C GLY A 35 -2.42 1.19 10.31
N THR A 36 -3.22 2.17 9.89
CA THR A 36 -2.76 3.54 9.61
C THR A 36 -3.05 4.45 10.80
N GLY A 37 -2.11 5.36 11.10
CA GLY A 37 -2.24 6.32 12.19
C GLY A 37 -0.99 6.44 13.06
N LEU A 38 -1.04 7.35 14.03
CA LEU A 38 0.08 7.62 14.92
C LEU A 38 0.30 6.44 15.89
N GLY A 39 1.52 5.91 15.94
CA GLY A 39 1.92 4.88 16.90
C GLY A 39 1.79 3.43 16.42
N TRP A 40 1.22 3.19 15.24
CA TRP A 40 1.27 1.89 14.59
C TRP A 40 2.71 1.54 14.19
N VAL A 41 3.10 0.28 14.39
CA VAL A 41 4.43 -0.23 14.06
C VAL A 41 4.28 -1.52 13.26
N THR A 42 4.93 -1.58 12.10
CA THR A 42 5.02 -2.81 11.30
C THR A 42 6.01 -3.77 11.96
N LEU A 43 5.57 -4.99 12.26
CA LEU A 43 6.42 -6.05 12.79
C LEU A 43 7.07 -6.84 11.65
N GLY A 44 8.39 -7.00 11.70
CA GLY A 44 9.18 -7.74 10.71
C GLY A 44 9.89 -8.95 11.30
N LYS A 45 10.78 -9.57 10.52
CA LYS A 45 11.52 -10.79 10.92
C LYS A 45 12.20 -10.68 12.29
N ALA A 46 12.77 -9.52 12.60
CA ALA A 46 13.49 -9.29 13.86
C ALA A 46 12.57 -9.26 15.09
N ASP A 47 11.27 -9.06 14.90
CA ASP A 47 10.29 -8.98 15.99
C ASP A 47 9.76 -10.34 16.41
N PHE A 48 10.11 -11.41 15.69
CA PHE A 48 9.65 -12.77 15.94
C PHE A 48 10.82 -13.72 16.22
N VAL A 49 10.54 -14.76 17.02
CA VAL A 49 11.44 -15.86 17.29
C VAL A 49 10.73 -17.19 17.04
N ASN A 50 11.43 -18.09 16.36
CA ASN A 50 11.00 -19.46 16.15
C ASN A 50 10.98 -20.22 17.49
N VAL A 51 9.89 -20.93 17.77
CA VAL A 51 9.73 -21.67 19.03
C VAL A 51 10.12 -23.14 18.87
N ASN A 52 9.62 -23.82 17.83
CA ASN A 52 9.73 -25.27 17.71
C ASN A 52 9.76 -25.80 16.27
N CYS A 53 9.94 -24.92 15.28
CA CYS A 53 10.01 -25.30 13.88
C CYS A 53 11.46 -25.44 13.40
N ASP A 54 11.64 -25.94 12.17
CA ASP A 54 12.95 -25.97 11.51
C ASP A 54 13.35 -24.56 11.02
N GLU A 55 14.65 -24.35 10.78
CA GLU A 55 15.19 -23.04 10.35
C GLU A 55 14.58 -22.54 9.03
N ASN A 56 14.10 -23.46 8.19
CA ASN A 56 13.50 -23.17 6.88
C ASN A 56 11.96 -23.17 6.88
N THR A 57 11.30 -23.38 8.03
CA THR A 57 9.83 -23.39 8.11
C THR A 57 9.22 -22.02 7.86
N TRP A 58 9.94 -20.94 8.22
CA TRP A 58 9.44 -19.56 8.14
C TRP A 58 10.26 -18.70 7.18
N SER A 59 9.59 -17.91 6.35
CA SER A 59 10.23 -16.92 5.49
C SER A 59 9.47 -15.59 5.47
N PHE A 60 10.17 -14.51 5.12
CA PHE A 60 9.67 -13.14 5.17
C PHE A 60 9.80 -12.41 3.82
N PRO A 61 9.13 -12.86 2.75
CA PRO A 61 9.19 -12.21 1.46
C PRO A 61 8.31 -10.95 1.41
N ALA A 62 8.83 -9.84 0.89
CA ALA A 62 8.05 -8.65 0.54
C ALA A 62 7.07 -8.12 1.63
N GLY A 63 7.43 -8.26 2.90
CA GLY A 63 6.59 -7.82 4.04
C GLY A 63 5.52 -8.80 4.49
N GLU A 64 5.44 -9.99 3.88
CA GLU A 64 4.58 -11.09 4.31
C GLU A 64 5.33 -12.09 5.20
N ILE A 65 4.58 -12.92 5.94
CA ILE A 65 5.12 -14.07 6.67
C ILE A 65 4.57 -15.34 6.03
N HIS A 66 5.46 -16.21 5.56
CA HIS A 66 5.10 -17.47 4.93
C HIS A 66 5.56 -18.64 5.81
N CYS A 67 4.75 -19.70 5.87
CA CYS A 67 5.10 -20.94 6.56
C CYS A 67 4.99 -22.15 5.61
N THR A 68 5.80 -23.18 5.86
CA THR A 68 5.71 -24.46 5.14
C THR A 68 4.57 -25.34 5.64
N GLY A 69 4.12 -25.13 6.91
CA GLY A 69 3.13 -25.94 7.60
C GLY A 69 3.68 -27.22 8.24
N THR A 70 4.96 -27.56 8.00
CA THR A 70 5.61 -28.77 8.51
C THR A 70 7.00 -28.44 9.07
N PRO A 71 7.30 -28.81 10.33
CA PRO A 71 6.39 -29.39 11.32
C PRO A 71 5.30 -28.40 11.78
N VAL A 72 4.26 -28.92 12.45
CA VAL A 72 3.28 -28.06 13.13
C VAL A 72 3.98 -27.33 14.28
N GLY A 73 3.96 -26.01 14.23
CA GLY A 73 4.60 -25.19 15.25
C GLY A 73 4.25 -23.72 15.10
N VAL A 74 4.93 -22.89 15.88
CA VAL A 74 4.60 -21.47 16.04
C VAL A 74 5.85 -20.59 16.07
N MET A 75 5.65 -19.31 15.77
CA MET A 75 6.53 -18.24 16.20
C MET A 75 5.86 -17.45 17.30
N ARG A 76 6.67 -16.73 18.07
CA ARG A 76 6.18 -15.71 19.01
C ARG A 76 6.92 -14.41 18.79
N THR A 77 6.34 -13.30 19.24
CA THR A 77 7.07 -12.05 19.31
C THR A 77 8.23 -12.16 20.31
N VAL A 78 9.33 -11.45 20.03
CA VAL A 78 10.46 -11.34 20.96
C VAL A 78 10.02 -10.63 22.24
N ARG A 79 9.22 -9.57 22.09
CA ARG A 79 8.65 -8.77 23.17
C ARG A 79 7.28 -9.30 23.57
N GLU A 80 6.96 -9.20 24.87
CA GLU A 80 5.60 -9.39 25.37
C GLU A 80 4.83 -8.07 25.27
N TYR A 81 3.60 -8.12 24.76
CA TYR A 81 2.70 -6.98 24.66
C TYR A 81 1.49 -7.20 25.57
N ARG A 82 0.97 -6.13 26.15
CA ARG A 82 -0.28 -6.10 26.92
C ARG A 82 -1.11 -4.91 26.47
N ASN A 83 -2.43 -5.06 26.42
CA ASN A 83 -3.38 -4.02 25.96
C ASN A 83 -3.00 -3.47 24.58
N LEU A 84 -3.01 -4.31 23.56
CA LEU A 84 -2.62 -3.94 22.21
C LEU A 84 -3.80 -3.93 21.24
N GLU A 85 -3.64 -3.16 20.17
CA GLU A 85 -4.39 -3.32 18.93
C GLU A 85 -3.49 -4.03 17.91
N LEU A 86 -4.07 -4.98 17.16
CA LEU A 86 -3.37 -5.74 16.12
C LEU A 86 -4.23 -5.80 14.87
N VAL A 87 -3.64 -5.39 13.74
CA VAL A 87 -4.21 -5.60 12.41
C VAL A 87 -3.34 -6.62 11.70
N VAL A 88 -3.96 -7.71 11.24
CA VAL A 88 -3.30 -8.76 10.47
C VAL A 88 -4.24 -9.27 9.40
N GLU A 89 -3.70 -9.43 8.19
CA GLU A 89 -4.35 -10.14 7.11
C GLU A 89 -3.67 -11.50 6.94
N TRP A 90 -4.45 -12.54 6.67
CA TRP A 90 -3.93 -13.89 6.51
C TRP A 90 -4.74 -14.66 5.48
N ARG A 91 -4.09 -15.67 4.90
CA ARG A 91 -4.71 -16.62 3.97
C ARG A 91 -3.98 -17.95 3.98
N HIS A 92 -4.69 -19.02 3.65
CA HIS A 92 -4.07 -20.29 3.28
C HIS A 92 -3.73 -20.27 1.78
N LEU A 93 -2.49 -20.62 1.44
CA LEU A 93 -2.06 -20.77 0.05
C LEU A 93 -2.25 -22.20 -0.48
N LYS A 94 -2.43 -23.16 0.43
CA LYS A 94 -2.63 -24.59 0.15
C LYS A 94 -3.71 -25.14 1.09
N PRO A 95 -4.52 -26.13 0.66
CA PRO A 95 -5.53 -26.78 1.49
C PRO A 95 -4.94 -27.56 2.67
#